data_AF-A0A6M4H832-F1
#
_entry.id   AF-A0A6M4H832-F1
#
_cell.length_a   1.000
_cell.length_b   1.000
_cell.length_c   1.000
_cell.angle_alpha   90.00
_cell.angle_beta   90.00
_cell.angle_gamma   90.00
#
_symmetry.space_group_name_H-M   'P 1'
#
loop_
_entity.id
_entity.type
_entity.pdbx_description
1 polymer ?
#
loop_
_entity_poly.entity_id
_entity_poly.type
_entity_poly.pdbx_seq_one_letter_code
_entity_poly.pdbx_strand_id
1 'polypeptide(L)'
;MLRLLVLAGVVLLAFAPPFFTGGACTAQFDRESARLESDRKLLASPELAALHLRERKIPNATLSEDQCRRAKPRNLASCPPGPLLIAKVPVENLVCRLYRDEEIRVQLHYDERNRLTRIVTEMNPFKSLPIPFTQAVLHWGR
;
A
#
# COMPACT_ATOMS: atom_id res chain seq x y z
N MET A 1 -11.76 -34.88 20.78
CA MET A 1 -11.53 -33.56 21.42
C MET A 1 -10.24 -32.88 20.95
N LEU A 2 -9.08 -33.56 20.91
CA LEU A 2 -7.81 -32.97 20.45
C LEU A 2 -7.88 -32.36 19.03
N ARG A 3 -8.50 -33.06 18.07
CA ARG A 3 -8.69 -32.53 16.70
C ARG A 3 -9.53 -31.25 16.63
N LEU A 4 -10.54 -31.12 17.50
CA LEU A 4 -11.38 -29.93 17.61
C LEU A 4 -10.62 -28.77 18.26
N LEU A 5 -9.78 -29.05 19.27
CA LEU A 5 -8.91 -28.05 19.90
C LEU A 5 -7.79 -27.57 18.97
N VAL A 6 -7.23 -28.46 18.14
CA VAL A 6 -6.25 -28.09 17.11
C VAL A 6 -6.91 -27.24 16.02
N LEU A 7 -8.11 -27.60 15.56
CA LEU A 7 -8.86 -26.76 14.62
C LEU A 7 -9.19 -25.40 15.23
N ALA A 8 -9.69 -25.37 16.47
CA ALA A 8 -9.99 -24.13 17.17
C ALA A 8 -8.74 -23.28 17.40
N GLY A 9 -7.60 -23.90 17.71
CA GLY A 9 -6.31 -23.24 17.83
C GLY A 9 -5.85 -22.62 16.51
N VAL A 10 -5.94 -23.35 15.40
CA VAL A 10 -5.60 -22.84 14.06
C VAL A 10 -6.52 -21.68 13.64
N VAL A 11 -7.82 -21.76 13.99
CA VAL A 11 -8.77 -20.68 13.77
C VAL A 11 -8.41 -19.46 14.62
N LEU A 12 -8.13 -19.63 15.92
CA LEU A 12 -7.72 -18.52 16.80
C LEU A 12 -6.39 -17.87 16.34
N LEU A 13 -5.46 -18.69 15.84
CA LEU A 13 -4.20 -18.27 15.25
C LEU A 13 -4.40 -17.40 14.01
N ALA A 14 -5.36 -17.76 13.16
CA ALA A 14 -5.76 -16.93 12.05
C ALA A 14 -6.29 -15.58 12.55
N PHE A 15 -7.13 -15.55 13.59
CA PHE A 15 -7.75 -14.32 14.07
C PHE A 15 -6.85 -13.33 14.84
N ALA A 16 -5.55 -13.58 15.04
CA ALA A 16 -4.64 -12.68 15.77
C ALA A 16 -3.55 -12.03 14.87
N PRO A 17 -3.90 -11.05 14.00
CA PRO A 17 -3.01 -10.49 12.98
C PRO A 17 -1.69 -9.85 13.47
N PRO A 18 -1.60 -9.11 14.61
CA PRO A 18 -0.34 -8.47 15.00
C PRO A 18 0.66 -9.44 15.65
N PHE A 19 0.21 -10.51 16.32
CA PHE A 19 1.09 -11.40 17.08
C PHE A 19 1.84 -12.40 16.20
N PHE A 20 1.24 -12.88 15.11
CA PHE A 20 1.87 -13.87 14.23
C PHE A 20 2.79 -13.29 13.17
N THR A 21 2.67 -11.99 12.88
CA THR A 21 3.57 -11.34 11.92
C THR A 21 4.82 -10.75 12.57
N GLY A 22 4.90 -10.70 13.91
CA GLY A 22 6.06 -10.14 14.63
C GLY A 22 6.39 -8.69 14.23
N GLY A 23 5.40 -7.93 13.74
CA GLY A 23 5.62 -6.61 13.18
C GLY A 23 6.26 -6.58 11.78
N ALA A 24 6.50 -7.71 11.13
CA ALA A 24 7.17 -7.79 9.82
C ALA A 24 6.48 -6.96 8.73
N CYS A 25 5.15 -6.89 8.75
CA CYS A 25 4.39 -6.10 7.78
C CYS A 25 4.51 -4.60 8.00
N THR A 26 4.59 -4.18 9.27
CA THR A 26 4.88 -2.79 9.62
C THR A 26 6.33 -2.45 9.28
N ALA A 27 7.28 -3.32 9.61
CA ALA A 27 8.69 -3.13 9.28
C ALA A 27 8.94 -3.03 7.76
N GLN A 28 8.22 -3.78 6.93
CA GLN A 28 8.31 -3.67 5.48
C GLN A 28 7.76 -2.33 4.97
N PHE A 29 6.61 -1.90 5.49
CA PHE A 29 6.03 -0.59 5.17
C PHE A 29 6.97 0.55 5.58
N ASP A 30 7.48 0.52 6.81
CA ASP A 30 8.39 1.53 7.34
C ASP A 30 9.69 1.58 6.54
N ARG A 31 10.22 0.42 6.13
CA ARG A 31 11.41 0.33 5.28
C ARG A 31 11.18 0.98 3.93
N GLU A 32 10.06 0.71 3.27
CA GLU A 32 9.73 1.33 1.99
C GLU A 32 9.47 2.84 2.13
N SER A 33 8.81 3.27 3.20
CA SER A 33 8.60 4.69 3.49
C SER A 33 9.93 5.42 3.73
N ALA A 34 10.81 4.84 4.53
CA ALA A 34 12.14 5.39 4.80
C ALA A 34 13.00 5.44 3.53
N ARG A 35 12.89 4.43 2.67
CA ARG A 35 13.60 4.38 1.39
C ARG A 35 13.13 5.47 0.43
N LEU A 36 11.82 5.71 0.34
CA LEU A 36 11.30 6.80 -0.51
C LEU A 36 11.78 8.18 -0.03
N GLU A 37 11.88 8.36 1.28
CA GLU A 37 12.46 9.59 1.85
C GLU A 37 13.97 9.69 1.62
N SER A 38 14.73 8.59 1.69
CA SER A 38 16.16 8.61 1.32
C SER A 38 16.37 8.90 -0.16
N ASP A 39 15.49 8.39 -1.01
CA ASP A 39 15.54 8.52 -2.46
C ASP A 39 14.91 9.83 -2.95
N ARG A 40 14.56 10.76 -2.05
CA ARG A 40 13.82 12.01 -2.36
C ARG A 40 14.44 12.83 -3.50
N LYS A 41 15.76 12.84 -3.64
CA LYS A 41 16.46 13.51 -4.76
C LYS A 41 16.17 12.86 -6.11
N LEU A 42 16.04 11.53 -6.14
CA LEU A 42 15.67 10.75 -7.31
C LEU A 42 14.17 10.88 -7.63
N LEU A 43 13.37 11.37 -6.68
CA LEU A 43 11.93 11.60 -6.83
C LEU A 43 11.58 13.07 -7.09
N ALA A 44 12.59 13.94 -7.25
CA ALA A 44 12.43 15.40 -7.22
C ALA A 44 11.50 15.94 -8.31
N SER A 45 11.49 15.30 -9.49
CA SER A 45 10.59 15.60 -10.60
C SER A 45 9.76 14.36 -10.97
N PRO A 46 8.59 14.52 -11.60
CA PRO A 46 7.74 13.40 -11.98
C PRO A 46 8.42 12.46 -13.00
N GLU A 47 9.27 12.98 -13.89
CA GLU A 47 10.01 12.19 -14.86
C GLU A 47 11.10 11.34 -14.19
N LEU A 48 11.85 11.94 -13.26
CA LEU A 48 12.88 11.25 -12.48
C LEU A 48 12.26 10.17 -11.61
N ALA A 49 11.15 10.47 -10.95
CA ALA A 49 10.42 9.50 -10.14
C ALA A 49 9.89 8.33 -10.99
N ALA A 50 9.28 8.61 -12.14
CA ALA A 50 8.81 7.55 -13.04
C ALA A 50 9.95 6.67 -13.53
N LEU A 51 11.12 7.26 -13.84
CA LEU A 51 12.31 6.50 -14.21
C LEU A 51 12.79 5.60 -13.06
N HIS A 52 13.02 6.18 -11.88
CA HIS A 52 13.48 5.45 -10.70
C HIS A 52 12.55 4.28 -10.32
N LEU A 53 11.23 4.50 -10.39
CA LEU A 53 10.24 3.46 -10.10
C LEU A 53 10.23 2.37 -11.17
N ARG A 54 10.41 2.71 -12.46
CA ARG A 54 10.53 1.73 -13.54
C ARG A 54 11.79 0.88 -13.42
N GLU A 55 12.92 1.47 -13.04
CA GLU A 55 14.17 0.72 -12.78
C GLU A 55 13.97 -0.31 -11.68
N ARG A 56 13.17 0.04 -10.66
CA ARG A 56 12.74 -0.87 -9.59
C ARG A 56 11.63 -1.84 -9.99
N LYS A 57 11.18 -1.81 -11.26
CA LYS A 57 10.05 -2.61 -11.79
C LYS A 57 8.75 -2.39 -11.03
N ILE A 58 8.55 -1.19 -10.50
CA ILE A 58 7.34 -0.80 -9.77
C ILE A 58 6.32 -0.20 -10.75
N PRO A 59 5.12 -0.79 -10.88
CA PRO A 59 4.03 -0.20 -11.66
C PRO A 59 3.73 1.22 -11.17
N ASN A 60 3.70 2.16 -12.11
CA ASN A 60 3.41 3.55 -11.83
C ASN A 60 2.58 4.20 -12.94
N ALA A 61 1.84 5.24 -12.58
CA ALA A 61 1.06 6.06 -13.49
C ALA A 61 1.16 7.52 -13.05
N THR A 62 1.38 8.41 -14.01
CA THR A 62 1.37 9.86 -13.78
C THR A 62 0.06 10.43 -14.30
N LEU A 63 -0.65 11.15 -13.44
CA LEU A 63 -1.86 11.88 -13.76
C LEU A 63 -1.54 13.37 -13.81
N SER A 64 -1.99 14.04 -14.86
CA SER A 64 -2.02 15.51 -14.85
C SER A 64 -3.07 16.02 -13.87
N GLU A 65 -3.00 17.30 -13.53
CA GLU A 65 -4.00 17.96 -12.70
C GLU A 65 -5.43 17.73 -13.23
N ASP A 66 -5.65 17.97 -14.53
CA ASP A 66 -6.96 17.79 -15.16
C ASP A 66 -7.44 16.34 -15.15
N GLN A 67 -6.53 15.37 -15.28
CA GLN A 67 -6.87 13.95 -15.22
C GLN A 67 -7.26 13.57 -13.79
N CYS A 68 -6.51 14.05 -12.80
CA CYS A 68 -6.83 13.84 -11.40
C CYS A 68 -8.19 14.43 -11.03
N ARG A 69 -8.49 15.66 -11.46
CA ARG A 69 -9.77 16.32 -11.19
C ARG A 69 -10.96 15.59 -11.82
N ARG A 70 -10.76 15.04 -13.03
CA ARG A 70 -11.80 14.27 -13.73
C ARG A 70 -12.03 12.88 -13.14
N ALA A 71 -10.97 12.20 -12.73
CA ALA A 71 -11.01 10.83 -12.22
C ALA A 71 -10.17 10.74 -10.94
N LYS A 72 -10.66 11.35 -9.85
CA LYS A 72 -9.95 11.38 -8.58
C LYS A 72 -9.79 9.96 -8.03
N PRO A 73 -8.55 9.49 -7.76
CA PRO A 73 -8.35 8.21 -7.09
C PRO A 73 -9.08 8.18 -5.73
N ARG A 74 -9.74 7.06 -5.41
CA ARG A 74 -10.58 6.94 -4.20
C ARG A 74 -9.82 7.24 -2.90
N ASN A 75 -8.53 6.95 -2.87
CA ASN A 75 -7.65 7.16 -1.72
C ASN A 75 -6.97 8.52 -1.70
N LEU A 76 -7.23 9.39 -2.67
CA LEU A 76 -6.62 10.71 -2.73
C LEU A 76 -7.53 11.73 -2.02
N ALA A 77 -6.99 12.35 -0.96
CA ALA A 77 -7.69 13.42 -0.25
C ALA A 77 -8.05 14.57 -1.20
N SER A 78 -7.03 15.12 -1.88
CA SER A 78 -7.15 16.23 -2.83
C SER A 78 -6.14 16.10 -3.97
N CYS A 79 -6.52 16.53 -5.18
CA CYS A 79 -5.59 16.62 -6.30
C CYS A 79 -4.54 17.70 -6.04
N PRO A 80 -3.25 17.42 -6.27
CA PRO A 80 -2.21 18.44 -6.22
C PRO A 80 -2.38 19.46 -7.37
N PRO A 81 -1.81 20.67 -7.24
CA PRO A 81 -1.82 21.67 -8.30
C PRO A 81 -0.91 21.31 -9.48
N GLY A 82 0.03 20.37 -9.29
CA GLY A 82 0.85 19.80 -10.36
C GLY A 82 0.52 18.34 -10.65
N PRO A 83 1.41 17.63 -11.35
CA PRO A 83 1.27 16.20 -11.58
C PRO A 83 1.13 15.39 -10.29
N LEU A 84 0.42 14.28 -10.39
CA LEU A 84 0.33 13.26 -9.35
C LEU A 84 0.90 11.96 -9.91
N LEU A 85 1.96 11.44 -9.30
CA LEU A 85 2.46 10.11 -9.64
C LEU A 85 1.98 9.10 -8.60
N ILE A 86 1.34 8.04 -9.06
CA ILE A 86 0.86 6.94 -8.22
C ILE A 86 1.66 5.69 -8.56
N ALA A 87 2.15 5.00 -7.54
CA ALA A 87 2.90 3.76 -7.69
C ALA A 87 2.40 2.69 -6.72
N LYS A 88 2.59 1.43 -7.11
CA LYS A 88 2.14 0.24 -6.38
C LYS A 88 3.33 -0.65 -6.08
N VAL A 89 3.89 -0.52 -4.88
CA VAL A 89 5.06 -1.31 -4.45
C VAL A 89 4.57 -2.66 -3.94
N PRO A 90 4.97 -3.79 -4.56
CA PRO A 90 4.50 -5.10 -4.13
C PRO A 90 5.05 -5.45 -2.73
N VAL A 91 4.19 -6.02 -1.89
CA VAL A 91 4.58 -6.54 -0.58
C VAL A 91 5.26 -7.90 -0.77
N GLU A 92 6.56 -7.96 -0.51
CA GLU A 92 7.38 -9.17 -0.64
C GLU A 92 6.95 -10.27 0.34
N ASN A 93 6.63 -9.91 1.58
CA ASN A 93 6.30 -10.89 2.62
C ASN A 93 4.94 -11.57 2.33
N LEU A 94 4.96 -12.88 2.12
CA LEU A 94 3.77 -13.68 1.78
C LEU A 94 2.74 -13.70 2.92
N VAL A 95 3.18 -13.72 4.16
CA VAL A 95 2.29 -13.63 5.33
C VAL A 95 1.59 -12.26 5.31
N CYS A 96 2.32 -11.18 5.04
CA CYS A 96 1.73 -9.86 4.93
C CYS A 96 0.72 -9.74 3.79
N ARG A 97 0.98 -10.38 2.64
CA ARG A 97 0.00 -10.49 1.55
C ARG A 97 -1.28 -11.25 1.93
N LEU A 98 -1.19 -12.18 2.89
CA LEU A 98 -2.36 -12.92 3.39
C LEU A 98 -3.27 -12.03 4.25
N TYR A 99 -2.67 -11.21 5.13
CA TYR A 99 -3.39 -10.45 6.15
C TYR A 99 -3.67 -8.98 5.78
N ARG A 100 -2.87 -8.37 4.91
CA ARG A 100 -2.93 -6.97 4.49
C ARG A 100 -3.01 -6.85 2.97
N ASP A 101 -3.12 -5.61 2.46
CA ASP A 101 -3.03 -5.36 1.02
C ASP A 101 -1.72 -5.91 0.43
N GLU A 102 -1.79 -6.36 -0.81
CA GLU A 102 -0.64 -6.95 -1.53
C GLU A 102 0.34 -5.90 -2.04
N GLU A 103 -0.03 -4.63 -1.92
CA GLU A 103 0.70 -3.50 -2.48
C GLU A 103 0.69 -2.34 -1.47
N ILE A 104 1.85 -1.71 -1.29
CA ILE A 104 1.97 -0.39 -0.66
C ILE A 104 1.73 0.65 -1.75
N ARG A 105 0.72 1.50 -1.54
CA ARG A 105 0.41 2.59 -2.46
C ARG A 105 1.29 3.77 -2.13
N VAL A 106 1.93 4.32 -3.15
CA VAL A 106 2.80 5.49 -3.05
C VAL A 106 2.19 6.58 -3.91
N GLN A 107 2.02 7.77 -3.36
CA GLN A 107 1.52 8.95 -4.06
C GLN A 107 2.56 10.06 -3.93
N LEU A 108 3.09 10.51 -5.06
CA LEU A 108 4.04 11.62 -5.14
C LEU A 108 3.32 12.83 -5.70
N HIS A 109 3.22 13.88 -4.89
CA HIS A 109 2.53 15.11 -5.23
C HIS A 109 3.54 16.14 -5.71
N TYR A 110 3.30 16.71 -6.89
CA TYR A 110 4.13 17.76 -7.45
C TYR A 110 3.39 19.10 -7.46
N ASP A 111 4.13 20.19 -7.40
CA ASP A 111 3.59 21.53 -7.65
C ASP A 111 3.55 21.85 -9.17
N GLU A 112 3.01 23.01 -9.52
CA GLU A 112 2.94 23.51 -10.91
C GLU A 112 4.33 23.64 -11.59
N ARG A 113 5.41 23.66 -10.79
CA ARG A 113 6.80 23.71 -11.27
C ARG A 113 7.45 22.33 -11.30
N ASN A 114 6.66 21.26 -11.23
CA ASN A 114 7.12 19.87 -11.21
C ASN A 114 8.05 19.53 -10.04
N ARG A 115 7.95 20.25 -8.91
CA ARG A 115 8.75 19.97 -7.71
C ARG A 115 7.98 19.09 -6.76
N LEU A 116 8.63 18.06 -6.22
CA LEU A 116 8.04 17.18 -5.24
C LEU A 116 7.69 17.94 -3.95
N THR A 117 6.41 17.96 -3.59
CA THR A 117 5.88 18.63 -2.40
C THR A 117 5.56 17.65 -1.27
N ARG A 118 5.06 16.46 -1.62
CA ARG A 118 4.62 15.47 -0.63
C ARG A 118 4.81 14.05 -1.16
N ILE A 119 5.27 13.17 -0.28
CA ILE A 119 5.26 11.72 -0.44
C ILE A 119 4.19 11.19 0.50
N VAL A 120 3.24 10.41 -0.01
CA VAL A 120 2.22 9.73 0.80
C VAL A 120 2.35 8.24 0.56
N THR A 121 2.51 7.49 1.64
CA THR A 121 2.55 6.02 1.64
C THR A 121 1.32 5.49 2.37
N GLU A 122 0.60 4.58 1.73
CA GLU A 122 -0.60 3.97 2.30
C GLU A 122 -0.57 2.46 2.12
N MET A 123 -1.02 1.76 3.15
CA MET A 123 -1.28 0.33 3.09
C MET A 123 -2.49 0.04 3.98
N ASN A 124 -3.51 -0.64 3.45
CA ASN A 124 -4.65 -0.98 4.28
C ASN A 124 -4.20 -1.92 5.40
N PRO A 125 -4.62 -1.65 6.65
CA PRO A 125 -4.11 -2.40 7.78
C PRO A 125 -4.59 -3.85 7.78
N PHE A 126 -5.75 -4.13 7.17
CA PHE A 126 -6.36 -5.45 7.13
C PHE A 126 -7.15 -5.70 5.84
N LYS A 127 -7.18 -6.97 5.40
CA LYS A 127 -8.05 -7.44 4.32
C LYS A 127 -9.46 -7.78 4.81
N SER A 128 -10.43 -7.60 3.92
CA SER A 128 -11.78 -8.12 4.09
C SER A 128 -11.91 -9.39 3.26
N LEU A 129 -12.11 -10.53 3.92
CA LEU A 129 -12.20 -11.84 3.26
C LEU A 129 -13.68 -12.24 3.13
N PRO A 130 -14.22 -12.35 1.91
CA PRO A 130 -15.56 -12.87 1.72
C PRO A 130 -15.59 -14.35 2.14
N ILE A 131 -16.55 -14.74 2.98
CA ILE A 131 -16.70 -16.13 3.41
C ILE A 131 -17.40 -16.89 2.27
N PRO A 132 -16.76 -17.94 1.70
CA PRO A 132 -17.35 -18.72 0.62
C PRO A 132 -18.75 -19.22 1.00
N PHE A 133 -19.69 -19.20 0.05
CA PHE A 133 -21.07 -19.67 0.21
C PHE A 133 -21.92 -18.85 1.19
N THR A 134 -21.49 -17.66 1.59
CA THR A 134 -22.28 -16.72 2.39
C THR A 134 -22.22 -15.30 1.80
N GLN A 135 -23.16 -14.43 2.17
CA GLN A 135 -23.07 -12.99 1.90
C GLN A 135 -22.23 -12.24 2.95
N ALA A 136 -21.60 -12.96 3.88
CA ALA A 136 -20.83 -12.37 4.97
C ALA A 136 -19.40 -12.06 4.52
N VAL A 137 -18.92 -10.90 4.94
CA VAL A 137 -17.54 -10.47 4.77
C VAL A 137 -16.86 -10.49 6.13
N LEU A 138 -15.79 -11.27 6.26
CA LEU A 138 -14.96 -11.25 7.44
C LEU A 138 -13.99 -10.07 7.33
N HIS A 139 -14.23 -9.03 8.11
CA HIS A 139 -13.26 -7.95 8.29
C HIS A 139 -12.20 -8.43 9.29
N TRP A 140 -11.02 -8.79 8.79
CA TRP A 140 -9.95 -9.26 9.67
C TRP A 140 -9.49 -8.11 10.57
N GLY A 141 -9.54 -8.24 11.89
CA GLY A 141 -8.99 -7.25 12.82
C GLY A 141 -9.60 -5.84 12.79
N ARG A 142 -10.85 -5.67 12.36
CA ARG A 142 -11.59 -4.40 12.43
C ARG A 142 -12.42 -4.29 13.70
#